data_AF-A0A924DKC9-F1
#
_entry.id   AF-A0A924DKC9-F1
#
_cell.length_a   1.000
_cell.length_b   1.000
_cell.length_c   1.000
_cell.angle_alpha   90.00
_cell.angle_beta   90.00
_cell.angle_gamma   90.00
#
_symmetry.space_group_name_H-M   'P 1'
#
loop_
_entity.id
_entity.type
_entity.pdbx_description
1 polymer ?
#
loop_
_entity_poly.entity_id
_entity_poly.type
_entity_poly.pdbx_seq_one_letter_code
_entity_poly.pdbx_strand_id
1 'polypeptide(L)' 'MGSLEELSAHNRKERAANPQGENELYPKWQGSQYMHCMFSVQNNSLDNNRYPGVAWTQAEEILSSLQTS' A
#
# COMPACT_ATOMS: atom_id res chain seq x y z
N MET A 1 16.14 8.31 4.72
CA MET A 1 14.97 8.23 3.83
C MET A 1 14.81 6.80 3.35
N GLY A 2 14.28 5.93 4.22
CA GLY A 2 14.01 4.54 3.89
C GLY A 2 13.24 3.74 4.95
N SER A 3 13.00 4.28 6.17
CA SER A 3 12.25 3.54 7.20
C SER A 3 10.76 3.92 7.24
N LEU A 4 9.94 3.02 7.78
CA LEU A 4 8.52 3.30 8.03
C LEU A 4 8.32 4.44 9.02
N GLU A 5 9.22 4.58 9.99
CA GLU A 5 9.17 5.68 10.96
C GLU A 5 9.42 7.03 10.29
N GLU A 6 10.42 7.12 9.41
CA GLU A 6 10.68 8.33 8.62
C GLU A 6 9.49 8.66 7.70
N LEU A 7 8.89 7.64 7.06
CA LEU A 7 7.69 7.80 6.23
C LEU A 7 6.49 8.30 7.06
N SER A 8 6.31 7.76 8.27
CA SER A 8 5.29 8.18 9.22
C SER A 8 5.46 9.65 9.63
N ALA A 9 6.70 10.05 9.93
CA ALA A 9 7.02 11.43 10.28
C ALA A 9 6.77 12.39 9.11
N HIS A 10 7.12 12.00 7.88
CA HIS A 10 6.82 12.75 6.67
C HIS A 10 5.31 12.92 6.46
N ASN A 11 4.53 11.83 6.57
CA ASN A 11 3.07 11.87 6.44
C ASN A 11 2.42 12.84 7.43
N ARG A 12 2.85 12.80 8.70
CA ARG A 12 2.34 13.74 9.73
C ARG A 12 2.62 15.19 9.36
N LYS A 13 3.82 15.48 8.85
CA LYS A 13 4.21 16.83 8.41
C LYS A 13 3.34 17.31 7.24
N GLU A 14 3.19 16.50 6.20
CA GLU A 14 2.41 16.86 5.01
C GLU A 14 0.93 17.03 5.33
N ARG A 15 0.37 16.17 6.18
CA ARG A 15 -1.02 16.27 6.64
C ARG A 15 -1.26 17.55 7.47
N ALA A 16 -0.35 17.88 8.39
CA ALA A 16 -0.44 19.11 9.18
C ALA A 16 -0.28 20.38 8.32
N ALA A 17 0.49 20.31 7.24
CA ALA A 17 0.67 21.42 6.30
C ALA A 17 -0.54 21.67 5.39
N ASN A 18 -1.44 20.68 5.23
CA ASN A 18 -2.66 20.82 4.42
C ASN A 18 -3.92 20.35 5.19
N PRO A 19 -4.39 21.10 6.19
CA PRO A 19 -5.56 20.73 7.00
C PRO A 19 -6.88 20.74 6.21
N GLN A 20 -6.97 21.50 5.11
CA GLN A 20 -8.14 21.48 4.22
C GLN A 20 -8.30 20.12 3.52
N GLY A 21 -7.19 19.38 3.36
CA GLY A 21 -7.17 18.05 2.78
C GLY A 21 -8.05 17.02 3.50
N GLU A 22 -8.42 17.25 4.76
CA GLU A 22 -9.39 16.39 5.47
C GLU A 22 -10.78 16.35 4.79
N ASN A 23 -11.12 17.38 4.01
CA ASN A 23 -12.39 17.48 3.27
C ASN A 23 -12.25 17.11 1.79
N GLU A 24 -11.04 16.78 1.32
CA GLU A 24 -10.79 16.36 -0.05
C GLU A 24 -11.07 14.86 -0.20
N LEU A 25 -11.57 14.45 -1.37
CA LEU A 25 -11.78 13.02 -1.65
C LEU A 25 -10.45 12.25 -1.71
N TYR A 26 -9.41 12.89 -2.24
CA TYR A 26 -8.06 12.32 -2.40
C TYR A 26 -6.99 13.35 -2.04
N PRO A 27 -6.76 13.62 -0.74
CA PRO A 27 -5.75 14.59 -0.35
C PRO A 27 -4.35 14.10 -0.70
N LYS A 28 -3.45 15.02 -1.03
CA LYS A 28 -2.09 14.70 -1.47
C LYS A 28 -1.31 13.79 -0.50
N TRP A 29 -1.52 13.95 0.80
CA TRP A 29 -0.87 13.12 1.84
C TRP A 29 -1.43 11.68 1.92
N GLN A 30 -2.61 11.41 1.34
CA GLN A 30 -3.29 10.12 1.44
C GLN A 30 -2.49 8.99 0.80
N GLY A 31 -1.87 9.22 -0.36
CA GLY A 31 -1.11 8.18 -1.05
C GLY A 31 0.07 7.66 -0.22
N SER A 32 0.81 8.57 0.42
CA SER A 32 1.93 8.20 1.29
C SER A 32 1.46 7.56 2.60
N GLN A 33 0.30 7.99 3.12
CA GLN A 33 -0.35 7.33 4.26
C GLN A 33 -0.81 5.91 3.92
N TYR A 34 -1.37 5.69 2.73
CA TYR A 34 -1.73 4.37 2.24
C TYR A 34 -0.52 3.43 2.19
N MET A 35 0.59 3.89 1.61
CA MET A 35 1.83 3.11 1.55
C MET A 35 2.34 2.74 2.94
N HIS A 36 2.35 3.69 3.88
CA HIS A 36 2.71 3.40 5.27
C HIS A 36 1.79 2.32 5.87
N CYS A 37 0.47 2.45 5.71
CA CYS A 37 -0.47 1.45 6.22
C CYS A 37 -0.21 0.06 5.63
N MET A 38 0.00 -0.04 4.32
CA MET A 38 0.28 -1.30 3.63
C MET A 38 1.50 -2.04 4.18
N PHE A 39 2.57 -1.31 4.53
CA PHE A 39 3.79 -1.91 5.08
C PHE A 39 3.80 -2.02 6.61
N SER A 40 2.89 -1.35 7.31
CA SER A 40 2.77 -1.43 8.77
C SER A 40 2.07 -2.70 9.26
N VAL A 41 1.39 -3.42 8.36
CA VAL A 41 0.67 -4.66 8.66
C VAL A 41 1.31 -5.80 7.89
N GLN A 42 1.60 -6.90 8.59
CA GLN A 42 2.11 -8.12 7.97
C GLN A 42 1.00 -9.16 7.85
N ASN A 43 0.59 -9.46 6.63
CA ASN A 43 -0.35 -10.55 6.35
C ASN A 43 0.43 -11.88 6.32
N ASN A 44 0.37 -12.64 7.41
CA ASN A 44 1.14 -13.86 7.57
C ASN A 44 0.55 -15.07 6.82
N SER A 45 -0.74 -15.02 6.48
CA SER A 45 -1.44 -16.08 5.76
C SER A 45 -2.34 -15.49 4.69
N LEU A 46 -2.46 -16.21 3.57
CA LEU A 46 -3.41 -15.91 2.52
C LEU A 46 -4.51 -16.98 2.54
N ASP A 47 -5.77 -16.56 2.65
CA ASP A 47 -6.93 -17.47 2.66
C ASP A 47 -7.35 -17.88 1.24
N ASN A 48 -6.40 -18.06 0.33
CA ASN A 48 -6.66 -18.39 -1.07
C ASN A 48 -7.44 -19.71 -1.23
N ASN A 49 -7.29 -20.63 -0.27
CA ASN A 49 -7.98 -21.92 -0.22
C ASN A 49 -9.46 -21.82 0.22
N ARG A 50 -9.94 -20.62 0.62
CA ARG A 50 -11.32 -20.41 1.05
C ARG A 50 -12.35 -20.69 -0.05
N TYR A 51 -11.96 -20.56 -1.32
CA TYR A 51 -12.84 -20.73 -2.46
C TYR A 51 -12.40 -21.92 -3.33
N PRO A 52 -12.95 -23.13 -3.10
CA PRO A 52 -12.59 -24.30 -3.89
C PRO A 52 -12.96 -24.09 -5.36
N GLY A 53 -12.05 -24.46 -6.26
CA GLY A 53 -12.22 -24.31 -7.71
C GLY A 53 -11.78 -22.95 -8.28
N VAL A 54 -11.38 -21.99 -7.43
CA VAL A 54 -10.74 -20.74 -7.87
C VAL A 54 -9.23 -20.93 -7.94
N ALA A 55 -8.65 -20.71 -9.12
CA ALA A 55 -7.22 -20.65 -9.31
C ALA A 55 -6.76 -19.18 -9.28
N TRP A 56 -5.85 -18.86 -8.36
CA TRP A 56 -5.26 -17.53 -8.24
C TRP A 56 -3.97 -17.45 -9.05
N THR A 57 -3.80 -16.39 -9.83
CA THR A 57 -2.52 -16.13 -10.51
C THR A 57 -1.47 -15.73 -9.50
N GLN A 58 -0.30 -16.37 -9.53
CA GLN A 58 0.79 -16.06 -8.63
C GLN A 58 1.47 -14.75 -9.03
N ALA A 59 2.04 -14.06 -8.04
CA ALA A 59 2.78 -12.82 -8.29
C ALA A 59 3.95 -13.03 -9.26
N GLU A 60 4.65 -14.16 -9.15
CA GLU A 60 5.77 -14.53 -10.03
C GLU A 60 5.36 -14.66 -11.51
N GLU A 61 4.17 -15.19 -11.79
CA GLU A 61 3.65 -15.35 -13.15
C GLU A 61 3.45 -13.97 -13.80
N ILE A 62 2.86 -13.03 -13.05
CA ILE A 62 2.67 -11.64 -13.51
C ILE A 62 4.01 -10.95 -13.71
N LEU A 63 4.91 -11.00 -12.72
CA LEU A 63 6.21 -10.33 -12.80
C LEU A 63 7.05 -10.83 -13.98
N SER A 64 7.00 -12.13 -14.26
CA SER A 64 7.72 -12.73 -15.39
C SER A 64 7.17 -12.25 -16.74
N SER A 65 5.85 -12.10 -16.87
CA SER A 65 5.21 -11.58 -18.09
C SER A 65 5.56 -10.12 -18.41
N LEU A 66 5.83 -9.31 -17.38
CA LEU A 66 6.19 -7.90 -17.52
C LEU A 66 7.66 -7.69 -17.92
N GLN A 67 8.54 -8.65 -17.61
CA GLN A 67 9.98 -8.59 -17.94
C GLN A 67 10.28 -9.01 -19.38
N THR A 68 9.34 -9.68 -20.04
CA THR A 68 9.47 -10.16 -21.42
C THR A 68 8.85 -9.21 -22.45
N SER A 69 8.36 -8.02 -22.02
CA SER A 69 7.75 -6.99 -22.87
C SER A 69 8.69 -5.80 -23.14
#